data_AF-A0A7J2R724-F1
#
_entry.id   AF-A0A7J2R724-F1
#
_cell.length_a   1.000
_cell.length_b   1.000
_cell.length_c   1.000
_cell.angle_alpha   90.00
_cell.angle_beta   90.00
_cell.angle_gamma   90.00
#
_symmetry.space_group_name_H-M   'P 1'
#
loop_
_entity.id
_entity.type
_entity.pdbx_description
1 polymer ?
#
loop_
_entity_poly.entity_id
_entity_poly.type
_entity_poly.pdbx_seq_one_letter_code
_entity_poly.pdbx_strand_id
1 'polypeptide(L)'
;MAKKHTPKKNFHKTLLQSYILTNCKRRLFLELGKNKPHLWFDPVRSVPSTPPERLMFQQKYLKDKGKEYENKVYSHLMRLSNSHFKPNVSRGVSASLLTKEALETFHDLYLKNPKNTLMLLEYQFKIPETYFDTIFTFKNGIKILPVDFSEQRPDIIFLGNQLNELVDKVYEIRNDGAVLELKEEELKNRCGISVFDIKYIQEENVSKKNFLEILYYLKTLAVYIKEKNLEDKFYVRANYNGIFPLRDKKQLQKVKAIKGLFNILILNIISWKEANRIYDIVLRDIQRLWKKAPCAIEKIKTNIHQGCGYCQYIEDCKITLGMTDGASPRDWSLKLIPFTSQSIAQELIKEYKFHTIGNLVDNLDKIKVKSIPKPLYSELPALRLKTKALLLNQITYPTQGQAQSFAIPRYSPIALNFDVEYDRNTDKIFATCIFL
;
A
#
# COMPACT_ATOMS: atom_id res chain seq x y z
N MET A 1 -30.47 -2.74 23.29
CA MET A 1 -29.52 -1.65 22.95
C MET A 1 -28.85 -1.97 21.62
N ALA A 2 -29.25 -1.29 20.55
CA ALA A 2 -28.59 -1.43 19.25
C ALA A 2 -27.15 -0.92 19.37
N LYS A 3 -26.15 -1.77 19.03
CA LYS A 3 -24.76 -1.34 18.91
C LYS A 3 -24.71 -0.20 17.89
N LYS A 4 -24.49 1.03 18.34
CA LYS A 4 -24.19 2.18 17.48
C LYS A 4 -23.06 1.74 16.55
N HIS A 5 -23.37 1.49 15.28
CA HIS A 5 -22.39 1.02 14.33
C HIS A 5 -21.43 2.19 14.06
N THR A 6 -20.27 2.17 14.70
CA THR A 6 -19.24 3.18 14.45
C THR A 6 -18.87 3.10 12.98
N PRO A 7 -18.95 4.20 12.20
CA PRO A 7 -18.58 4.16 10.79
C PRO A 7 -17.14 3.66 10.66
N LYS A 8 -16.92 2.67 9.77
CA LYS A 8 -15.59 2.12 9.50
C LYS A 8 -14.67 3.25 9.07
N LYS A 9 -13.54 3.44 9.75
CA LYS A 9 -12.55 4.49 9.42
C LYS A 9 -12.09 4.35 7.97
N ASN A 10 -11.98 5.47 7.26
CA ASN A 10 -11.64 5.50 5.84
C ASN A 10 -10.36 6.27 5.52
N PHE A 11 -9.65 6.78 6.54
CA PHE A 11 -8.26 7.22 6.42
C PHE A 11 -7.38 6.44 7.41
N HIS A 12 -6.59 5.50 6.89
CA HIS A 12 -5.71 4.63 7.69
C HIS A 12 -4.53 4.12 6.85
N LYS A 13 -3.51 3.54 7.50
CA LYS A 13 -2.30 3.02 6.86
C LYS A 13 -2.56 2.13 5.63
N THR A 14 -3.54 1.22 5.72
CA THR A 14 -3.89 0.30 4.61
C THR A 14 -4.40 1.03 3.36
N LEU A 15 -5.06 2.20 3.49
CA LEU A 15 -5.50 3.00 2.35
C LEU A 15 -4.27 3.49 1.57
N LEU A 16 -3.32 4.08 2.30
CA LEU A 16 -2.11 4.65 1.73
C LEU A 16 -1.23 3.56 1.09
N GLN A 17 -1.10 2.39 1.74
CA GLN A 17 -0.41 1.22 1.20
C GLN A 17 -1.07 0.70 -0.08
N SER A 18 -2.40 0.58 -0.07
CA SER A 18 -3.17 0.17 -1.24
C SER A 18 -2.99 1.15 -2.40
N TYR A 19 -2.93 2.46 -2.12
CA TYR A 19 -2.68 3.45 -3.15
C TYR A 19 -1.29 3.30 -3.77
N ILE A 20 -0.24 3.09 -2.97
CA ILE A 20 1.11 2.84 -3.51
C ILE A 20 1.16 1.59 -4.39
N LEU A 21 0.46 0.53 -4.02
CA LEU A 21 0.43 -0.72 -4.79
C LEU A 21 -0.35 -0.60 -6.11
N THR A 22 -1.42 0.18 -6.12
CA THR A 22 -2.34 0.24 -7.28
C THR A 22 -2.16 1.49 -8.13
N ASN A 23 -1.53 2.53 -7.60
CA ASN A 23 -1.44 3.87 -8.17
C ASN A 23 -2.80 4.40 -8.69
N CYS A 24 -3.91 3.97 -8.07
CA CYS A 24 -5.26 4.20 -8.58
C CYS A 24 -5.92 5.37 -7.83
N LYS A 25 -5.90 6.56 -8.44
CA LYS A 25 -6.53 7.78 -7.89
C LYS A 25 -8.05 7.65 -7.77
N ARG A 26 -8.69 6.94 -8.69
CA ARG A 26 -10.13 6.63 -8.63
C ARG A 26 -10.47 5.87 -7.36
N ARG A 27 -9.75 4.79 -7.06
CA ARG A 27 -9.90 4.03 -5.82
C ARG A 27 -9.64 4.90 -4.59
N LEU A 28 -8.54 5.66 -4.57
CA LEU A 28 -8.20 6.54 -3.45
C LEU A 28 -9.32 7.55 -3.16
N PHE A 29 -9.85 8.20 -4.20
CA PHE A 29 -10.96 9.15 -4.10
C PHE A 29 -12.23 8.52 -3.54
N LEU A 30 -12.59 7.32 -4.03
CA LEU A 30 -13.77 6.57 -3.58
C LEU A 30 -13.67 6.11 -2.12
N GLU A 31 -12.48 5.65 -1.67
CA GLU A 31 -12.27 5.29 -0.25
C GLU A 31 -12.36 6.52 0.66
N LEU A 32 -11.72 7.63 0.29
CA LEU A 32 -11.72 8.87 1.07
C LEU A 32 -13.12 9.49 1.21
N GLY A 33 -13.97 9.36 0.19
CA GLY A 33 -15.35 9.84 0.23
C GLY A 33 -16.37 8.86 0.82
N LYS A 34 -15.97 7.62 1.14
CA LYS A 34 -16.89 6.54 1.55
C LYS A 34 -17.83 6.91 2.70
N ASN A 35 -17.33 7.58 3.74
CA ASN A 35 -18.12 7.91 4.93
C ASN A 35 -18.80 9.28 4.85
N LYS A 36 -18.24 10.21 4.07
CA LYS A 36 -18.71 11.60 3.94
C LYS A 36 -18.88 11.95 2.45
N PRO A 37 -19.74 11.24 1.70
CA PRO A 37 -19.81 11.35 0.23
C PRO A 37 -20.16 12.77 -0.24
N HIS A 38 -20.97 13.51 0.51
CA HIS A 38 -21.34 14.90 0.20
C HIS A 38 -20.16 15.88 0.19
N LEU A 39 -19.04 15.57 0.84
CA LEU A 39 -17.82 16.39 0.81
C LEU A 39 -16.93 16.09 -0.39
N TRP A 40 -17.11 14.92 -1.02
CA TRP A 40 -16.21 14.39 -2.04
C TRP A 40 -16.87 14.28 -3.42
N PHE A 41 -18.14 13.94 -3.50
CA PHE A 41 -18.81 13.57 -4.74
C PHE A 41 -19.91 14.57 -5.11
N ASP A 42 -19.95 14.93 -6.39
CA ASP A 42 -21.02 15.75 -6.97
C ASP A 42 -21.37 15.23 -8.38
N PRO A 43 -22.50 14.55 -8.58
CA PRO A 43 -23.58 14.34 -7.62
C PRO A 43 -23.19 13.38 -6.49
N VAL A 44 -23.84 13.54 -5.34
CA VAL A 44 -23.64 12.68 -4.16
C VAL A 44 -24.10 11.26 -4.48
N ARG A 45 -23.20 10.29 -4.33
CA ARG A 45 -23.48 8.86 -4.54
C ARG A 45 -22.91 8.03 -3.39
N SER A 46 -23.62 6.97 -3.02
CA SER A 46 -23.11 5.96 -2.11
C SER A 46 -22.08 5.09 -2.83
N VAL A 47 -21.12 4.57 -2.07
CA VAL A 47 -20.07 3.68 -2.59
C VAL A 47 -20.27 2.29 -1.98
N PRO A 48 -20.09 1.20 -2.75
CA PRO A 48 -20.22 -0.15 -2.23
C PRO A 48 -19.40 -0.35 -0.94
N SER A 49 -20.06 -0.88 0.09
CA SER A 49 -19.45 -1.07 1.40
C SER A 49 -18.75 -2.42 1.53
N THR A 50 -19.13 -3.39 0.69
CA THR A 50 -18.64 -4.77 0.65
C THR A 50 -17.83 -5.03 -0.62
N PRO A 51 -16.66 -5.69 -0.51
CA PRO A 51 -15.96 -6.20 -1.67
C PRO A 51 -16.72 -7.38 -2.30
N PRO A 52 -16.58 -7.62 -3.62
CA PRO A 52 -17.18 -8.78 -4.26
C PRO A 52 -16.70 -10.10 -3.65
N GLU A 53 -17.56 -11.12 -3.61
CA GLU A 53 -17.34 -12.42 -2.92
C GLU A 53 -16.08 -13.20 -3.34
N ARG A 54 -15.45 -12.81 -4.46
CA ARG A 54 -14.26 -13.43 -5.08
C ARG A 54 -12.99 -13.45 -4.20
N LEU A 55 -13.05 -12.96 -2.95
CA LEU A 55 -11.92 -12.38 -2.20
C LEU A 55 -11.63 -12.99 -0.81
N MET A 56 -12.42 -13.94 -0.30
CA MET A 56 -12.34 -14.24 1.14
C MET A 56 -11.18 -15.16 1.58
N PHE A 57 -10.73 -16.11 0.75
CA PHE A 57 -9.84 -17.19 1.24
C PHE A 57 -8.39 -16.76 1.50
N GLN A 58 -7.75 -16.05 0.56
CA GLN A 58 -6.33 -15.66 0.70
C GLN A 58 -6.09 -14.59 1.78
N GLN A 59 -7.05 -13.68 2.01
CA GLN A 59 -6.94 -12.64 3.02
C GLN A 59 -6.97 -13.20 4.45
N LYS A 60 -7.81 -14.21 4.70
CA LYS A 60 -7.91 -14.86 6.01
C LYS A 60 -6.60 -15.58 6.35
N TYR A 61 -6.08 -16.40 5.43
CA TYR A 61 -4.82 -17.12 5.64
C TYR A 61 -3.64 -16.19 5.95
N LEU A 62 -3.43 -15.13 5.15
CA LEU A 62 -2.34 -14.18 5.38
C LEU A 62 -2.46 -13.44 6.71
N LYS A 63 -3.69 -13.10 7.11
CA LYS A 63 -3.95 -12.45 8.39
C LYS A 63 -3.63 -13.38 9.57
N ASP A 64 -4.06 -14.63 9.48
CA ASP A 64 -3.84 -15.63 10.52
C ASP A 64 -2.34 -15.93 10.67
N LYS A 65 -1.61 -16.12 9.56
CA LYS A 65 -0.15 -16.31 9.56
C LYS A 65 0.61 -15.09 10.04
N GLY A 66 0.17 -13.89 9.68
CA GLY A 66 0.71 -12.64 10.21
C GLY A 66 0.64 -12.58 11.73
N LYS A 67 -0.53 -12.88 12.30
CA LYS A 67 -0.75 -12.90 13.75
C LYS A 67 0.04 -13.99 14.47
N GLU A 68 0.14 -15.18 13.88
CA GLU A 68 0.96 -16.28 14.40
C GLU A 68 2.43 -15.85 14.52
N TYR A 69 2.96 -15.23 13.47
CA TYR A 69 4.34 -14.75 13.45
C TYR A 69 4.58 -13.61 14.44
N GLU A 70 3.68 -12.63 14.48
CA GLU A 70 3.74 -11.51 15.43
C GLU A 70 3.80 -12.01 16.88
N ASN A 71 2.92 -12.95 17.27
CA ASN A 71 2.96 -13.57 18.59
C ASN A 71 4.27 -14.31 18.88
N LYS A 72 4.84 -14.99 17.88
CA LYS A 72 6.15 -15.64 18.01
C LYS A 72 7.24 -14.61 18.33
N VAL A 73 7.27 -13.48 17.63
CA VAL A 73 8.23 -12.40 17.89
C VAL A 73 8.00 -11.79 19.28
N TYR A 74 6.75 -11.47 19.65
CA TYR A 74 6.43 -10.95 20.98
C TYR A 74 6.86 -11.89 22.10
N SER A 75 6.64 -13.19 21.97
CA SER A 75 7.05 -14.17 22.98
C SER A 75 8.56 -14.13 23.30
N HIS A 76 9.36 -13.68 22.33
CA HIS A 76 10.80 -13.45 22.50
C HIS A 76 11.07 -12.06 23.09
N LEU A 77 10.50 -11.00 22.49
CA LEU A 77 10.72 -9.61 22.91
C LEU A 77 10.30 -9.34 24.35
N MET A 78 9.21 -9.93 24.82
CA MET A 78 8.71 -9.81 26.19
C MET A 78 9.71 -10.30 27.26
N ARG A 79 10.69 -11.13 26.87
CA ARG A 79 11.72 -11.66 27.80
C ARG A 79 12.96 -10.76 27.88
N LEU A 80 13.07 -9.76 27.02
CA LEU A 80 14.19 -8.83 27.04
C LEU A 80 14.01 -7.83 28.19
N SER A 81 15.10 -7.46 28.86
CA SER A 81 15.09 -6.41 29.87
C SER A 81 14.64 -5.08 29.27
N ASN A 82 13.96 -4.26 30.07
CA ASN A 82 13.36 -2.97 29.67
C ASN A 82 12.27 -3.06 28.58
N SER A 83 11.68 -4.25 28.40
CA SER A 83 10.46 -4.43 27.62
C SER A 83 9.23 -4.09 28.46
N HIS A 84 8.41 -3.14 27.99
CA HIS A 84 7.17 -2.71 28.61
C HIS A 84 5.98 -3.09 27.74
N PHE A 85 5.01 -3.78 28.31
CA PHE A 85 3.85 -4.30 27.60
C PHE A 85 2.72 -4.61 28.58
N LYS A 86 1.48 -4.67 28.08
CA LYS A 86 0.34 -5.17 28.85
C LYS A 86 0.05 -6.62 28.46
N PRO A 87 0.20 -7.60 29.36
CA PRO A 87 -0.01 -9.01 29.01
C PRO A 87 -1.48 -9.29 28.64
N ASN A 88 -1.66 -10.15 27.63
CA ASN A 88 -2.96 -10.69 27.23
C ASN A 88 -3.11 -12.14 27.74
N VAL A 89 -4.33 -12.54 28.09
CA VAL A 89 -4.68 -13.86 28.66
C VAL A 89 -4.21 -15.03 27.77
N SER A 90 -4.07 -14.82 26.46
CA SER A 90 -3.65 -15.83 25.47
C SER A 90 -2.16 -15.83 25.09
N ARG A 91 -1.26 -15.38 25.98
CA ARG A 91 0.21 -15.29 25.74
C ARG A 91 0.61 -14.34 24.60
N GLY A 92 -0.09 -13.21 24.51
CA GLY A 92 0.24 -12.13 23.58
C GLY A 92 0.38 -10.79 24.30
N VAL A 93 0.59 -9.74 23.51
CA VAL A 93 0.56 -8.37 24.00
C VAL A 93 -0.84 -7.79 23.74
N SER A 94 -1.37 -7.04 24.71
CA SER A 94 -2.60 -6.27 24.55
C SER A 94 -2.25 -4.79 24.36
N ALA A 95 -3.12 -4.07 23.65
CA ALA A 95 -2.91 -2.66 23.38
C ALA A 95 -2.89 -1.83 24.69
N SER A 96 -1.94 -0.91 24.76
CA SER A 96 -1.78 0.07 25.85
C SER A 96 -1.89 1.47 25.29
N LEU A 97 -2.46 2.40 26.06
CA LEU A 97 -2.48 3.81 25.66
C LEU A 97 -1.15 4.47 26.00
N LEU A 98 -0.56 5.15 25.03
CA LEU A 98 0.60 6.02 25.20
C LEU A 98 0.10 7.43 25.54
N THR A 99 -0.32 7.64 26.79
CA THR A 99 -0.76 8.97 27.26
C THR A 99 0.44 9.89 27.54
N LYS A 100 0.17 11.16 27.84
CA LYS A 100 1.20 12.11 28.27
C LYS A 100 1.92 11.59 29.53
N GLU A 101 1.14 11.18 30.53
CA GLU A 101 1.64 10.70 31.82
C GLU A 101 2.47 9.42 31.67
N ALA A 102 2.05 8.52 30.76
CA ALA A 102 2.83 7.33 30.41
C ALA A 102 4.18 7.72 29.78
N LEU A 103 4.19 8.65 28.82
CA LEU A 103 5.43 9.16 28.22
C LEU A 103 6.36 9.79 29.26
N GLU A 104 5.83 10.63 30.15
CA GLU A 104 6.62 11.24 31.23
C GLU A 104 7.19 10.18 32.16
N THR A 105 6.42 9.16 32.53
CA THR A 105 6.90 8.02 33.32
C THR A 105 8.05 7.29 32.61
N PHE A 106 7.94 7.06 31.30
CA PHE A 106 9.02 6.44 30.53
C PHE A 106 10.24 7.34 30.37
N HIS A 107 10.06 8.67 30.30
CA HIS A 107 11.16 9.63 30.30
C HIS A 107 11.93 9.59 31.62
N ASP A 108 11.22 9.58 32.76
CA ASP A 108 11.84 9.47 34.09
C ASP A 108 12.61 8.15 34.26
N LEU A 109 12.05 7.04 33.76
CA LEU A 109 12.73 5.75 33.74
C LEU A 109 13.99 5.77 32.87
N TYR A 110 13.93 6.45 31.72
CA TYR A 110 15.09 6.66 30.85
C TYR A 110 16.16 7.51 31.53
N LEU A 111 15.81 8.62 32.18
CA LEU A 111 16.77 9.49 32.86
C LEU A 111 17.51 8.79 34.01
N LYS A 112 16.89 7.82 34.68
CA LYS A 112 17.55 6.99 35.70
C LYS A 112 18.64 6.09 35.12
N ASN A 113 18.54 5.71 33.85
CA ASN A 113 19.58 4.95 33.15
C ASN A 113 19.65 5.33 31.66
N PRO A 114 20.27 6.48 31.31
CA PRO A 114 20.25 7.02 29.94
C PRO A 114 20.95 6.15 28.90
N LYS A 115 21.75 5.17 29.35
CA LYS A 115 22.42 4.19 28.49
C LYS A 115 21.50 3.04 28.06
N ASN A 116 20.33 2.92 28.68
CA ASN A 116 19.34 1.90 28.35
C ASN A 116 18.31 2.41 27.34
N THR A 117 17.87 1.50 26.48
CA THR A 117 16.70 1.70 25.63
C THR A 117 15.52 0.97 26.24
N LEU A 118 14.39 1.66 26.35
CA LEU A 118 13.11 1.06 26.68
C LEU A 118 12.43 0.59 25.38
N MET A 119 11.79 -0.57 25.42
CA MET A 119 11.03 -1.12 24.29
C MET A 119 9.57 -1.24 24.70
N LEU A 120 8.70 -0.49 24.04
CA LEU A 120 7.26 -0.49 24.28
C LEU A 120 6.58 -1.33 23.21
N LEU A 121 5.78 -2.33 23.61
CA LEU A 121 5.06 -3.21 22.68
C LEU A 121 3.57 -2.86 22.63
N GLU A 122 3.01 -2.68 21.43
CA GLU A 122 1.58 -2.38 21.18
C GLU A 122 1.06 -1.12 21.91
N TYR A 123 1.90 -0.11 22.07
CA TYR A 123 1.49 1.19 22.60
C TYR A 123 0.84 2.04 21.51
N GLN A 124 -0.41 2.42 21.72
CA GLN A 124 -1.23 3.17 20.78
C GLN A 124 -1.37 4.64 21.19
N PHE A 125 -1.45 5.52 20.21
CA PHE A 125 -1.67 6.95 20.42
C PHE A 125 -2.75 7.49 19.46
N LYS A 126 -3.46 8.52 19.92
CA LYS A 126 -4.44 9.24 19.11
C LYS A 126 -3.71 10.14 18.13
N ILE A 127 -4.12 10.14 16.87
CA ILE A 127 -3.61 11.11 15.89
C ILE A 127 -4.20 12.49 16.22
N PRO A 128 -3.37 13.52 16.43
CA PRO A 128 -3.82 14.91 16.51
C PRO A 128 -4.65 15.31 15.30
N GLU A 129 -5.79 15.99 15.50
CA GLU A 129 -6.57 16.49 14.36
C GLU A 129 -5.79 17.52 13.53
N THR A 130 -4.89 18.26 14.19
CA THR A 130 -4.00 19.25 13.55
C THR A 130 -3.05 18.63 12.53
N TYR A 131 -2.73 17.34 12.63
CA TYR A 131 -1.97 16.64 11.59
C TYR A 131 -2.69 16.73 10.23
N PHE A 132 -4.02 16.63 10.23
CA PHE A 132 -4.81 16.64 9.01
C PHE A 132 -4.93 18.03 8.37
N ASP A 133 -4.57 19.10 9.08
CA ASP A 133 -4.55 20.46 8.53
C ASP A 133 -3.51 20.57 7.41
N THR A 134 -2.46 19.75 7.46
CA THR A 134 -1.44 19.65 6.41
C THR A 134 -1.94 18.91 5.17
N ILE A 135 -3.02 18.14 5.25
CA ILE A 135 -3.53 17.27 4.18
C ILE A 135 -4.82 17.85 3.57
N PHE A 136 -5.74 18.31 4.41
CA PHE A 136 -7.06 18.78 4.02
C PHE A 136 -7.15 20.28 4.29
N THR A 137 -6.78 21.07 3.28
CA THR A 137 -6.88 22.53 3.32
C THR A 137 -8.33 22.98 3.48
N PHE A 138 -8.51 24.16 4.08
CA PHE A 138 -9.81 24.81 4.25
C PHE A 138 -10.48 25.03 2.90
N LYS A 139 -11.81 24.87 2.85
CA LYS A 139 -12.62 25.22 1.68
C LYS A 139 -13.63 26.27 2.07
N ASN A 140 -13.70 27.34 1.29
CA ASN A 140 -14.62 28.46 1.52
C ASN A 140 -14.51 29.03 2.96
N GLY A 141 -13.30 29.07 3.51
CA GLY A 141 -13.05 29.54 4.88
C GLY A 141 -13.44 28.55 5.99
N ILE A 142 -14.01 27.39 5.66
CA ILE A 142 -14.48 26.41 6.66
C ILE A 142 -13.45 25.29 6.81
N LYS A 143 -13.08 25.02 8.08
CA LYS A 143 -12.31 23.84 8.46
C LYS A 143 -13.24 22.64 8.54
N ILE A 144 -13.11 21.71 7.60
CA ILE A 144 -13.88 20.46 7.60
C ILE A 144 -12.91 19.32 7.47
N LEU A 145 -12.94 18.38 8.42
CA LEU A 145 -12.20 17.13 8.28
C LEU A 145 -13.03 16.14 7.44
N PRO A 146 -12.61 15.84 6.20
CA PRO A 146 -13.48 15.16 5.24
C PRO A 146 -13.39 13.64 5.32
N VAL A 147 -12.72 13.11 6.34
CA VAL A 147 -12.48 11.68 6.54
C VAL A 147 -12.72 11.29 8.00
N ASP A 148 -12.80 10.00 8.26
CA ASP A 148 -12.73 9.41 9.58
C ASP A 148 -11.44 8.57 9.69
N PHE A 149 -10.66 8.82 10.73
CA PHE A 149 -9.36 8.18 10.93
C PHE A 149 -9.32 7.35 12.22
N SER A 150 -8.39 6.39 12.27
CA SER A 150 -8.12 5.56 13.44
C SER A 150 -6.94 6.09 14.24
N GLU A 151 -6.84 5.63 15.49
CA GLU A 151 -5.60 5.70 16.27
C GLU A 151 -4.46 4.97 15.55
N GLN A 152 -3.23 5.29 15.95
CA GLN A 152 -2.04 4.58 15.50
C GLN A 152 -1.56 3.64 16.60
N ARG A 153 -1.18 2.42 16.19
CA ARG A 153 -0.63 1.41 17.08
C ARG A 153 0.51 0.70 16.37
N PRO A 154 1.74 1.22 16.49
CA PRO A 154 2.91 0.50 16.05
C PRO A 154 3.16 -0.72 16.93
N ASP A 155 3.75 -1.76 16.34
CA ASP A 155 4.02 -3.00 17.07
C ASP A 155 5.12 -2.80 18.12
N ILE A 156 6.11 -1.95 17.82
CA ILE A 156 7.27 -1.67 18.67
C ILE A 156 7.61 -0.17 18.63
N ILE A 157 7.77 0.44 19.80
CA ILE A 157 8.33 1.79 19.97
C ILE A 157 9.59 1.68 20.85
N PHE A 158 10.73 2.19 20.38
CA PHE A 158 11.93 2.30 21.18
C PHE A 158 12.08 3.72 21.71
N LEU A 159 12.38 3.85 23.01
CA LEU A 159 12.71 5.10 23.67
C LEU A 159 14.15 5.04 24.18
N GLY A 160 15.02 5.90 23.67
CA GLY A 160 16.37 6.07 24.20
C GLY A 160 17.38 6.58 23.18
N ASN A 161 18.60 6.84 23.67
CA ASN A 161 19.68 7.40 22.87
C ASN A 161 20.79 6.42 22.47
N GLN A 162 20.69 5.13 22.81
CA GLN A 162 21.65 4.11 22.40
C GLN A 162 21.84 4.02 20.88
N LEU A 163 20.79 4.29 20.09
CA LEU A 163 20.85 4.30 18.63
C LEU A 163 21.71 5.45 18.05
N ASN A 164 21.99 6.48 18.84
CA ASN A 164 22.89 7.57 18.41
C ASN A 164 24.30 7.06 18.17
N GLU A 165 24.73 6.02 18.89
CA GLU A 165 26.07 5.42 18.73
C GLU A 165 26.27 4.76 17.35
N LEU A 166 25.18 4.53 16.60
CA LEU A 166 25.20 3.81 15.33
C LEU A 166 25.13 4.73 14.11
N VAL A 167 24.99 6.05 14.31
CA VAL A 167 24.94 7.05 13.24
C VAL A 167 25.91 8.19 13.51
N ASP A 168 26.48 8.74 12.45
CA ASP A 168 27.32 9.94 12.54
C ASP A 168 26.50 11.17 12.98
N LYS A 169 25.23 11.22 12.56
CA LYS A 169 24.34 12.37 12.75
C LYS A 169 22.93 11.92 13.11
N VAL A 170 22.35 12.60 14.10
CA VAL A 170 21.00 12.34 14.57
C VAL A 170 20.06 13.36 13.96
N TYR A 171 18.99 12.89 13.31
CA TYR A 171 17.98 13.74 12.70
C TYR A 171 16.63 13.59 13.40
N GLU A 172 15.98 14.72 13.69
CA GLU A 172 14.61 14.81 14.20
C GLU A 172 13.62 15.07 13.07
N ILE A 173 12.45 14.42 13.16
CA ILE A 173 11.26 14.77 12.37
C ILE A 173 10.44 15.74 13.20
N ARG A 174 10.32 16.98 12.71
CA ARG A 174 9.53 18.04 13.33
C ARG A 174 8.04 17.85 13.04
N ASN A 175 7.20 18.55 13.81
CA ASN A 175 5.74 18.49 13.70
C ASN A 175 5.20 19.02 12.35
N ASP A 176 5.94 19.88 11.66
CA ASP A 176 5.64 20.36 10.30
C ASP A 176 6.11 19.37 9.21
N GLY A 177 6.78 18.28 9.62
CA GLY A 177 7.36 17.28 8.76
C GLY A 177 8.78 17.60 8.28
N ALA A 178 9.36 18.75 8.64
CA ALA A 178 10.76 19.06 8.35
C ALA A 178 11.68 18.08 9.07
N VAL A 179 12.89 17.90 8.52
CA VAL A 179 13.92 17.07 9.14
C VAL A 179 15.14 17.92 9.42
N LEU A 180 15.54 17.95 10.69
CA LEU A 180 16.64 18.77 11.18
C LEU A 180 17.67 17.91 11.87
N GLU A 181 18.93 18.24 11.67
CA GLU A 181 20.04 17.66 12.43
C GLU A 181 19.99 18.21 13.86
N LEU A 182 20.03 17.33 14.86
CA LEU A 182 20.08 17.71 16.26
C LEU A 182 21.51 17.92 16.72
N LYS A 183 21.72 18.97 17.53
CA LYS A 183 23.01 19.22 18.19
C LYS A 183 23.16 18.35 19.43
N GLU A 184 24.40 18.06 19.83
CA GLU A 184 24.69 17.22 21.01
C GLU A 184 24.04 17.72 22.30
N GLU A 185 23.95 19.04 22.49
CA GLU A 185 23.32 19.65 23.66
C GLU A 185 21.83 19.28 23.78
N GLU A 186 21.12 19.21 22.66
CA GLU A 186 19.71 18.82 22.62
C GLU A 186 19.52 17.35 22.99
N LEU A 187 20.52 16.50 22.75
CA LEU A 187 20.48 15.06 23.03
C LEU A 187 20.67 14.73 24.51
N LYS A 188 21.17 15.67 25.34
CA LYS A 188 21.46 15.41 26.76
C LYS A 188 20.20 15.10 27.58
N ASN A 189 19.13 15.85 27.33
CA ASN A 189 17.88 15.78 28.12
C ASN A 189 16.71 15.16 27.34
N ARG A 190 16.84 15.01 26.02
CA ARG A 190 15.78 14.49 25.16
C ARG A 190 15.99 13.01 24.87
N CYS A 191 14.91 12.25 24.92
CA CYS A 191 14.85 10.84 24.59
C CYS A 191 14.38 10.63 23.15
N GLY A 192 15.17 9.93 22.35
CA GLY A 192 14.82 9.66 20.95
C GLY A 192 13.79 8.54 20.83
N ILE A 193 12.78 8.76 19.98
CA ILE A 193 11.73 7.79 19.67
C ILE A 193 11.97 7.15 18.30
N SER A 194 11.98 5.82 18.25
CA SER A 194 11.99 5.05 16.99
C SER A 194 10.80 4.10 16.92
N VAL A 195 10.32 3.83 15.71
CA VAL A 195 9.15 2.99 15.47
C VAL A 195 9.49 1.82 14.55
N PHE A 196 9.05 0.63 14.95
CA PHE A 196 9.16 -0.59 14.15
C PHE A 196 7.84 -1.36 14.10
N ASP A 197 7.60 -2.01 12.97
CA ASP A 197 6.41 -2.85 12.74
C ASP A 197 6.86 -4.27 12.37
N ILE A 198 6.19 -5.28 12.92
CA ILE A 198 6.46 -6.69 12.69
C ILE A 198 5.68 -7.14 11.47
N LYS A 199 6.36 -7.74 10.48
CA LYS A 199 5.71 -8.20 9.25
C LYS A 199 6.10 -9.63 8.94
N TYR A 200 5.09 -10.46 8.70
CA TYR A 200 5.26 -11.79 8.12
C TYR A 200 5.58 -11.67 6.62
N ILE A 201 6.84 -11.30 6.33
CA ILE A 201 7.36 -11.07 4.98
C ILE A 201 8.85 -11.35 4.97
N GLN A 202 9.38 -11.95 3.90
CA GLN A 202 10.82 -12.11 3.76
C GLN A 202 11.52 -10.74 3.66
N GLU A 203 12.79 -10.69 4.04
CA GLU A 203 13.57 -9.47 4.11
C GLU A 203 13.63 -8.72 2.78
N GLU A 204 13.92 -9.47 1.71
CA GLU A 204 14.01 -9.01 0.33
C GLU A 204 12.67 -8.49 -0.23
N ASN A 205 11.56 -8.84 0.41
CA ASN A 205 10.22 -8.44 0.02
C ASN A 205 9.70 -7.21 0.79
N VAL A 206 10.46 -6.72 1.78
CA VAL A 206 10.14 -5.43 2.42
C VAL A 206 10.23 -4.32 1.38
N SER A 207 9.12 -3.59 1.21
CA SER A 207 8.95 -2.69 0.08
C SER A 207 8.41 -1.32 0.50
N LYS A 208 8.28 -0.44 -0.49
CA LYS A 208 7.81 0.94 -0.35
C LYS A 208 6.50 1.08 0.47
N LYS A 209 5.59 0.12 0.37
CA LYS A 209 4.33 0.13 1.15
C LYS A 209 4.57 0.04 2.66
N ASN A 210 5.58 -0.72 3.08
CA ASN A 210 5.91 -0.91 4.49
C ASN A 210 6.55 0.37 5.04
N PHE A 211 7.42 1.00 4.26
CA PHE A 211 8.08 2.25 4.66
C PHE A 211 7.08 3.41 4.79
N LEU A 212 6.06 3.45 3.93
CA LEU A 212 4.98 4.43 4.03
C LEU A 212 4.23 4.32 5.37
N GLU A 213 3.97 3.10 5.85
CA GLU A 213 3.31 2.86 7.14
C GLU A 213 4.15 3.40 8.30
N ILE A 214 5.46 3.12 8.29
CA ILE A 214 6.39 3.67 9.30
C ILE A 214 6.39 5.19 9.28
N LEU A 215 6.44 5.81 8.10
CA LEU A 215 6.39 7.27 8.00
C LEU A 215 5.09 7.86 8.51
N TYR A 216 3.97 7.18 8.27
CA TYR A 216 2.69 7.63 8.81
C TYR A 216 2.72 7.65 10.34
N TYR A 217 3.30 6.64 10.98
CA TYR A 217 3.53 6.65 12.43
C TYR A 217 4.41 7.82 12.85
N LEU A 218 5.57 8.01 12.22
CA LEU A 218 6.55 9.00 12.66
C LEU A 218 6.03 10.44 12.53
N LYS A 219 5.38 10.77 11.40
CA LYS A 219 4.81 12.11 11.18
C LYS A 219 3.65 12.39 12.14
N THR A 220 2.76 11.42 12.36
CA THR A 220 1.64 11.60 13.30
C THR A 220 2.11 11.66 14.75
N LEU A 221 3.17 10.90 15.09
CA LEU A 221 3.78 10.92 16.42
C LEU A 221 4.52 12.23 16.69
N ALA A 222 5.20 12.83 15.71
CA ALA A 222 5.85 14.13 15.87
C ALA A 222 4.83 15.23 16.20
N VAL A 223 3.66 15.23 15.55
CA VAL A 223 2.55 16.13 15.91
C VAL A 223 2.00 15.79 17.30
N TYR A 224 1.91 14.50 17.65
CA TYR A 224 1.40 14.07 18.96
C TYR A 224 2.29 14.55 20.11
N ILE A 225 3.61 14.42 20.00
CA ILE A 225 4.58 14.91 20.99
C ILE A 225 4.45 16.42 21.17
N LYS A 226 4.29 17.17 20.09
CA LYS A 226 4.02 18.61 20.16
C LYS A 226 2.70 18.95 20.83
N GLU A 227 1.60 18.29 20.45
CA GLU A 227 0.27 18.52 21.06
C GLU A 227 0.28 18.26 22.58
N LYS A 228 1.14 17.34 23.06
CA LYS A 228 1.30 17.04 24.49
C LYS A 228 2.33 17.92 25.19
N ASN A 229 2.96 18.87 24.49
CA ASN A 229 4.03 19.73 25.00
C ASN A 229 5.18 18.92 25.60
N LEU A 230 5.70 17.95 24.83
CA LEU A 230 6.76 17.03 25.24
C LEU A 230 8.03 17.15 24.36
N GLU A 231 8.16 18.21 23.57
CA GLU A 231 9.29 18.42 22.65
C GLU A 231 10.64 18.62 23.40
N ASP A 232 10.59 19.13 24.62
CA ASP A 232 11.73 19.29 25.53
C ASP A 232 12.22 17.95 26.11
N LYS A 233 11.34 16.92 26.14
CA LYS A 233 11.64 15.58 26.67
C LYS A 233 11.90 14.55 25.56
N PHE A 234 11.31 14.72 24.38
CA PHE A 234 11.35 13.74 23.31
C PHE A 234 11.65 14.36 21.94
N TYR A 235 12.23 13.54 21.06
CA TYR A 235 12.30 13.80 19.63
C TYR A 235 11.96 12.54 18.84
N VAL A 236 11.28 12.68 17.71
CA VAL A 236 11.02 11.55 16.81
C VAL A 236 12.18 11.43 15.82
N ARG A 237 12.86 10.29 15.82
CA ARG A 237 14.05 10.07 14.97
C ARG A 237 13.66 9.90 13.51
N ALA A 238 14.41 10.50 12.59
CA ALA A 238 14.33 10.18 11.18
C ALA A 238 15.11 8.89 10.83
N ASN A 239 16.25 8.66 11.48
CA ASN A 239 17.08 7.47 11.34
C ASN A 239 16.58 6.30 12.21
N TYR A 240 16.97 5.07 11.87
CA TYR A 240 16.71 3.86 12.67
C TYR A 240 15.25 3.57 12.98
N ASN A 241 14.41 3.62 11.96
CA ASN A 241 13.04 3.12 11.99
C ASN A 241 12.89 1.99 10.97
N GLY A 242 11.92 1.10 11.15
CA GLY A 242 11.60 0.17 10.07
C GLY A 242 10.81 -1.06 10.41
N ILE A 243 11.21 -2.19 9.82
CA ILE A 243 10.41 -3.40 9.81
C ILE A 243 11.18 -4.52 10.49
N PHE A 244 10.48 -5.29 11.31
CA PHE A 244 10.94 -6.58 11.77
C PHE A 244 10.36 -7.64 10.80
N PRO A 245 11.12 -8.05 9.75
CA PRO A 245 10.64 -9.02 8.76
C PRO A 245 10.58 -10.43 9.36
N LEU A 246 10.21 -11.42 8.55
CA LEU A 246 10.22 -12.83 8.91
C LEU A 246 11.63 -13.29 9.28
N ARG A 247 11.75 -13.88 10.47
CA ARG A 247 12.98 -14.45 11.01
C ARG A 247 12.74 -15.85 11.55
N ASP A 248 13.74 -16.70 11.35
CA ASP A 248 13.71 -18.03 11.91
C ASP A 248 13.91 -18.00 13.45
N LYS A 249 13.70 -19.14 14.12
CA LYS A 249 13.84 -19.24 15.57
C LYS A 249 15.30 -19.03 16.03
N LYS A 250 16.28 -19.48 15.24
CA LYS A 250 17.71 -19.39 15.57
C LYS A 250 18.18 -17.93 15.55
N GLN A 251 17.74 -17.15 14.56
CA GLN A 251 18.01 -15.72 14.44
C GLN A 251 17.41 -14.94 15.63
N LEU A 252 16.17 -15.23 16.00
CA LEU A 252 15.53 -14.59 17.17
C LEU A 252 16.31 -14.90 18.46
N GLN A 253 16.71 -16.15 18.66
CA GLN A 253 17.47 -16.57 19.85
C GLN A 253 18.85 -15.89 20.00
N LYS A 254 19.43 -15.36 18.92
CA LYS A 254 20.66 -14.55 18.99
C LYS A 254 20.44 -13.20 19.67
N VAL A 255 19.21 -12.68 19.68
CA VAL A 255 18.85 -11.42 20.36
C VAL A 255 18.70 -11.69 21.85
N LYS A 256 19.75 -11.42 22.63
CA LYS A 256 19.72 -11.57 24.11
C LYS A 256 19.35 -10.29 24.85
N ALA A 257 19.42 -9.14 24.17
CA ALA A 257 19.12 -7.82 24.72
C ALA A 257 18.62 -6.89 23.60
N ILE A 258 17.96 -5.78 23.96
CA ILE A 258 17.45 -4.79 22.99
C ILE A 258 18.57 -4.29 22.05
N LYS A 259 19.77 -4.00 22.56
CA LYS A 259 20.93 -3.60 21.73
C LYS A 259 21.23 -4.61 20.60
N GLY A 260 20.99 -5.90 20.88
CA GLY A 260 21.20 -6.97 19.91
C GLY A 260 20.28 -6.87 18.68
N LEU A 261 19.12 -6.23 18.79
CA LEU A 261 18.20 -6.02 17.65
C LEU A 261 18.82 -5.14 16.56
N PHE A 262 19.69 -4.21 16.93
CA PHE A 262 20.30 -3.28 15.98
C PHE A 262 21.62 -3.79 15.41
N ASN A 263 22.34 -4.62 16.17
CA ASN A 263 23.69 -5.06 15.81
C ASN A 263 23.74 -6.31 14.93
N ILE A 264 22.69 -7.13 14.89
CA ILE A 264 22.71 -8.44 14.20
C ILE A 264 21.93 -8.48 12.88
N LEU A 265 21.60 -7.31 12.32
CA LEU A 265 20.84 -7.17 11.06
C LEU A 265 19.48 -7.89 11.06
N ILE A 266 18.86 -8.05 12.24
CA ILE A 266 17.54 -8.70 12.34
C ILE A 266 16.40 -7.78 11.90
N LEU A 267 16.66 -6.46 11.85
CA LEU A 267 15.71 -5.42 11.45
C LEU A 267 16.06 -4.87 10.06
N ASN A 268 15.03 -4.55 9.29
CA ASN A 268 15.15 -3.80 8.04
C ASN A 268 14.95 -2.32 8.31
N ILE A 269 16.02 -1.54 8.23
CA ILE A 269 16.00 -0.09 8.42
C ILE A 269 15.52 0.61 7.14
N ILE A 270 14.59 1.55 7.28
CA ILE A 270 14.09 2.31 6.13
C ILE A 270 15.07 3.40 5.72
N SER A 271 15.20 3.62 4.40
CA SER A 271 15.81 4.85 3.90
C SER A 271 14.79 5.99 4.02
N TRP A 272 15.03 6.91 4.97
CA TRP A 272 14.16 8.05 5.20
C TRP A 272 13.90 8.88 3.93
N LYS A 273 14.94 9.20 3.17
CA LYS A 273 14.85 10.09 2.00
C LYS A 273 13.91 9.53 0.93
N GLU A 274 14.06 8.25 0.58
CA GLU A 274 13.20 7.62 -0.42
C GLU A 274 11.77 7.41 0.11
N ALA A 275 11.64 6.96 1.37
CA ALA A 275 10.35 6.79 1.99
C ALA A 275 9.58 8.13 2.02
N ASN A 276 10.23 9.22 2.44
CA ASN A 276 9.60 10.53 2.59
C ASN A 276 9.15 11.08 1.23
N ARG A 277 9.97 10.90 0.19
CA ARG A 277 9.59 11.23 -1.19
C ARG A 277 8.30 10.52 -1.63
N ILE A 278 8.19 9.22 -1.35
CA ILE A 278 7.01 8.43 -1.68
C ILE A 278 5.80 8.92 -0.89
N TYR A 279 5.98 9.15 0.41
CA TYR A 279 4.95 9.67 1.30
C TYR A 279 4.37 11.00 0.84
N ASP A 280 5.25 11.95 0.51
CA ASP A 280 4.87 13.29 0.03
C ASP A 280 4.16 13.24 -1.33
N ILE A 281 4.48 12.26 -2.20
CA ILE A 281 3.72 12.03 -3.44
C ILE A 281 2.28 11.60 -3.12
N VAL A 282 2.11 10.67 -2.17
CA VAL A 282 0.77 10.22 -1.75
C VAL A 282 -0.04 11.36 -1.15
N LEU A 283 0.54 12.10 -0.20
CA LEU A 283 -0.16 13.23 0.42
C LEU A 283 -0.52 14.31 -0.61
N ARG A 284 0.38 14.63 -1.54
CA ARG A 284 0.08 15.59 -2.62
C ARG A 284 -1.05 15.12 -3.53
N ASP A 285 -1.14 13.83 -3.82
CA ASP A 285 -2.25 13.32 -4.60
C ASP A 285 -3.58 13.36 -3.82
N ILE A 286 -3.56 13.10 -2.51
CA ILE A 286 -4.74 13.29 -1.63
C ILE A 286 -5.15 14.77 -1.61
N GLN A 287 -4.21 15.69 -1.40
CA GLN A 287 -4.46 17.14 -1.42
C GLN A 287 -5.05 17.59 -2.76
N ARG A 288 -4.53 17.09 -3.89
CA ARG A 288 -5.04 17.40 -5.23
C ARG A 288 -6.46 16.88 -5.45
N LEU A 289 -6.76 15.68 -4.95
CA LEU A 289 -8.11 15.12 -4.99
C LEU A 289 -9.06 15.97 -4.12
N TRP A 290 -8.63 16.32 -2.91
CA TRP A 290 -9.41 17.16 -2.01
C TRP A 290 -9.69 18.53 -2.63
N LYS A 291 -8.69 19.21 -3.21
CA LYS A 291 -8.87 20.52 -3.87
C LYS A 291 -9.91 20.51 -4.98
N LYS A 292 -10.07 19.37 -5.67
CA LYS A 292 -11.06 19.20 -6.75
C LYS A 292 -12.44 18.80 -6.26
N ALA A 293 -12.54 18.24 -5.05
CA ALA A 293 -13.80 17.82 -4.47
C ALA A 293 -14.65 19.04 -4.02
N PRO A 294 -15.99 18.91 -3.96
CA PRO A 294 -16.75 17.78 -4.47
C PRO A 294 -16.74 17.79 -6.01
N CYS A 295 -16.67 16.61 -6.63
CA CYS A 295 -16.75 16.51 -8.08
C CYS A 295 -17.32 15.17 -8.55
N ALA A 296 -17.79 15.13 -9.79
CA ALA A 296 -18.23 13.89 -10.41
C ALA A 296 -17.11 12.86 -10.38
N ILE A 297 -17.42 11.64 -9.96
CA ILE A 297 -16.43 10.57 -9.79
C ILE A 297 -15.73 10.32 -11.14
N GLU A 298 -16.48 10.39 -12.25
CA GLU A 298 -16.07 10.32 -13.66
C GLU A 298 -14.94 11.28 -14.04
N LYS A 299 -14.81 12.43 -13.37
CA LYS A 299 -13.67 13.35 -13.58
C LYS A 299 -12.35 12.76 -13.10
N ILE A 300 -12.38 11.75 -12.24
CA ILE A 300 -11.21 10.97 -11.82
C ILE A 300 -11.01 9.79 -12.77
N LYS A 301 -9.93 9.85 -13.54
CA LYS A 301 -9.58 8.84 -14.55
C LYS A 301 -9.51 7.44 -13.95
N THR A 302 -10.07 6.47 -14.67
CA THR A 302 -9.92 5.04 -14.36
C THR A 302 -8.49 4.56 -14.60
N ASN A 303 -8.07 3.56 -13.81
CA ASN A 303 -6.79 2.87 -13.95
C ASN A 303 -7.05 1.36 -13.93
N ILE A 304 -7.62 0.82 -15.02
CA ILE A 304 -7.90 -0.62 -15.13
C ILE A 304 -6.59 -1.38 -15.33
N HIS A 305 -6.35 -2.38 -14.49
CA HIS A 305 -5.22 -3.31 -14.57
C HIS A 305 -5.64 -4.66 -13.97
N GLN A 306 -4.80 -5.70 -14.09
CA GLN A 306 -5.13 -7.06 -13.62
C GLN A 306 -5.56 -7.10 -12.15
N GLY A 307 -4.86 -6.34 -11.29
CA GLY A 307 -5.20 -6.19 -9.87
C GLY A 307 -6.59 -5.58 -9.58
N CYS A 308 -7.28 -4.99 -10.57
CA CYS A 308 -8.64 -4.48 -10.40
C CYS A 308 -9.67 -5.58 -10.17
N GLY A 309 -9.40 -6.84 -10.53
CA GLY A 309 -10.27 -7.97 -10.20
C GLY A 309 -10.52 -8.13 -8.69
N TYR A 310 -9.66 -7.53 -7.86
CA TYR A 310 -9.75 -7.52 -6.41
C TYR A 310 -10.27 -6.19 -5.83
N CYS A 311 -10.65 -5.23 -6.68
CA CYS A 311 -11.09 -3.90 -6.25
C CYS A 311 -12.61 -3.89 -6.04
N GLN A 312 -13.06 -3.39 -4.89
CA GLN A 312 -14.50 -3.23 -4.58
C GLN A 312 -15.23 -2.22 -5.49
N TYR A 313 -14.49 -1.42 -6.27
CA TYR A 313 -15.04 -0.37 -7.14
C TYR A 313 -14.91 -0.70 -8.64
N ILE A 314 -14.63 -1.95 -8.99
CA ILE A 314 -14.45 -2.33 -10.39
C ILE A 314 -15.70 -2.10 -11.24
N GLU A 315 -16.89 -2.34 -10.70
CA GLU A 315 -18.15 -2.13 -11.44
C GLU A 315 -18.39 -0.64 -11.74
N ASP A 316 -18.09 0.27 -10.81
CA ASP A 316 -18.14 1.73 -11.06
C ASP A 316 -17.19 2.14 -12.20
N CYS A 317 -16.00 1.53 -12.26
CA CYS A 317 -15.06 1.80 -13.34
C CYS A 317 -15.55 1.23 -14.68
N LYS A 318 -16.17 0.04 -14.69
CA LYS A 318 -16.75 -0.58 -15.90
C LYS A 318 -17.89 0.25 -16.48
N ILE A 319 -18.81 0.69 -15.64
CA ILE A 319 -19.92 1.58 -16.01
C ILE A 319 -19.37 2.88 -16.61
N THR A 320 -18.39 3.51 -15.94
CA THR A 320 -17.71 4.73 -16.45
C THR A 320 -17.07 4.50 -17.83
N LEU A 321 -16.70 3.27 -18.16
CA LEU A 321 -16.06 2.88 -19.41
C LEU A 321 -17.05 2.32 -20.46
N GLY A 322 -18.36 2.45 -20.23
CA GLY A 322 -19.42 2.09 -21.18
C GLY A 322 -19.97 0.67 -21.04
N MET A 323 -19.49 -0.11 -20.06
CA MET A 323 -20.03 -1.44 -19.77
C MET A 323 -21.22 -1.33 -18.82
N THR A 324 -22.38 -0.96 -19.37
CA THR A 324 -23.67 -0.92 -18.68
C THR A 324 -24.57 -2.06 -19.14
N ASP A 325 -25.60 -2.38 -18.35
CA ASP A 325 -26.57 -3.42 -18.71
C ASP A 325 -27.24 -3.11 -20.06
N GLY A 326 -27.25 -4.09 -20.97
CA GLY A 326 -27.77 -3.94 -22.32
C GLY A 326 -26.86 -3.22 -23.32
N ALA A 327 -25.72 -2.66 -22.89
CA ALA A 327 -24.79 -2.00 -23.81
C ALA A 327 -24.02 -3.02 -24.66
N SER A 328 -23.88 -2.72 -25.96
CA SER A 328 -23.06 -3.53 -26.85
C SER A 328 -21.59 -3.46 -26.45
N PRO A 329 -20.85 -4.59 -26.48
CA PRO A 329 -19.40 -4.54 -26.30
C PRO A 329 -18.68 -3.64 -27.31
N ARG A 330 -19.33 -3.30 -28.45
CA ARG A 330 -18.81 -2.32 -29.42
C ARG A 330 -18.61 -0.93 -28.80
N ASP A 331 -19.44 -0.53 -27.84
CA ASP A 331 -19.43 0.81 -27.25
C ASP A 331 -18.46 0.92 -26.07
N TRP A 332 -17.96 -0.21 -25.59
CA TRP A 332 -17.05 -0.25 -24.45
C TRP A 332 -15.70 0.37 -24.80
N SER A 333 -15.10 1.04 -23.82
CA SER A 333 -13.74 1.56 -23.95
C SER A 333 -12.72 0.44 -24.19
N LEU A 334 -11.69 0.73 -24.99
CA LEU A 334 -10.54 -0.17 -25.21
C LEU A 334 -9.84 -0.63 -23.92
N LYS A 335 -9.95 0.17 -22.85
CA LYS A 335 -9.38 -0.19 -21.53
C LYS A 335 -10.04 -1.41 -20.88
N LEU A 336 -11.21 -1.83 -21.38
CA LEU A 336 -11.92 -3.01 -20.90
C LEU A 336 -11.50 -4.30 -21.62
N ILE A 337 -10.66 -4.20 -22.66
CA ILE A 337 -10.15 -5.40 -23.35
C ILE A 337 -9.23 -6.18 -22.38
N PRO A 338 -9.54 -7.46 -22.07
CA PRO A 338 -8.79 -8.25 -21.11
C PRO A 338 -7.29 -8.31 -21.41
N PHE A 339 -6.48 -8.16 -20.36
CA PHE A 339 -5.02 -8.24 -20.40
C PHE A 339 -4.33 -7.27 -21.39
N THR A 340 -5.05 -6.27 -21.88
CA THR A 340 -4.44 -5.20 -22.68
C THR A 340 -3.74 -4.24 -21.73
N SER A 341 -2.45 -4.00 -21.95
CA SER A 341 -1.70 -3.08 -21.11
C SER A 341 -2.18 -1.64 -21.29
N GLN A 342 -1.97 -0.81 -20.26
CA GLN A 342 -2.39 0.59 -20.30
C GLN A 342 -1.67 1.39 -21.39
N SER A 343 -0.41 1.06 -21.70
CA SER A 343 0.36 1.70 -22.76
C SER A 343 -0.28 1.43 -24.12
N ILE A 344 -0.63 0.18 -24.42
CA ILE A 344 -1.29 -0.22 -25.67
C ILE A 344 -2.65 0.48 -25.82
N ALA A 345 -3.47 0.47 -24.77
CA ALA A 345 -4.75 1.18 -24.80
C ALA A 345 -4.57 2.70 -25.02
N GLN A 346 -3.54 3.30 -24.41
CA GLN A 346 -3.25 4.73 -24.61
C GLN A 346 -2.72 5.04 -26.01
N GLU A 347 -1.89 4.17 -26.59
CA GLU A 347 -1.38 4.30 -27.96
C GLU A 347 -2.54 4.28 -28.96
N LEU A 348 -3.44 3.29 -28.86
CA LEU A 348 -4.65 3.20 -29.68
C LEU A 348 -5.55 4.44 -29.56
N ILE A 349 -5.74 4.96 -28.34
CA ILE A 349 -6.56 6.15 -28.07
C ILE A 349 -5.92 7.44 -28.60
N LYS A 350 -4.62 7.64 -28.38
CA LYS A 350 -3.97 8.93 -28.65
C LYS A 350 -3.50 9.05 -30.09
N GLU A 351 -2.87 8.00 -30.61
CA GLU A 351 -2.25 8.01 -31.95
C GLU A 351 -3.26 7.65 -33.03
N TYR A 352 -4.06 6.59 -32.80
CA TYR A 352 -5.00 6.07 -33.80
C TYR A 352 -6.43 6.59 -33.62
N LYS A 353 -6.71 7.34 -32.54
CA LYS A 353 -8.04 7.88 -32.20
C LYS A 353 -9.13 6.81 -32.04
N PHE A 354 -8.74 5.59 -31.67
CA PHE A 354 -9.70 4.53 -31.37
C PHE A 354 -10.12 4.61 -29.91
N HIS A 355 -11.40 4.86 -29.66
CA HIS A 355 -11.91 5.05 -28.29
C HIS A 355 -12.70 3.85 -27.78
N THR A 356 -13.38 3.14 -28.68
CA THR A 356 -14.23 1.99 -28.36
C THR A 356 -13.77 0.71 -29.05
N ILE A 357 -14.19 -0.44 -28.54
CA ILE A 357 -13.91 -1.76 -29.14
C ILE A 357 -14.43 -1.82 -30.58
N GLY A 358 -15.60 -1.25 -30.87
CA GLY A 358 -16.14 -1.16 -32.22
C GLY A 358 -15.21 -0.39 -33.15
N ASN A 359 -14.73 0.80 -32.73
CA ASN A 359 -13.78 1.56 -33.54
C ASN A 359 -12.50 0.78 -33.82
N LEU A 360 -11.99 0.04 -32.83
CA LEU A 360 -10.80 -0.78 -33.02
C LEU A 360 -11.06 -1.89 -34.04
N VAL A 361 -12.16 -2.63 -33.91
CA VAL A 361 -12.49 -3.74 -34.83
C VAL A 361 -12.63 -3.27 -36.27
N ASP A 362 -13.30 -2.14 -36.49
CA ASP A 362 -13.57 -1.62 -37.84
C ASP A 362 -12.31 -1.05 -38.52
N ASN A 363 -11.24 -0.81 -37.75
CA ASN A 363 -10.04 -0.13 -38.24
C ASN A 363 -8.72 -0.85 -37.91
N LEU A 364 -8.75 -2.02 -37.27
CA LEU A 364 -7.55 -2.74 -36.85
C LEU A 364 -6.64 -3.06 -38.05
N ASP A 365 -7.25 -3.44 -39.17
CA ASP A 365 -6.54 -3.81 -40.40
C ASP A 365 -5.90 -2.60 -41.11
N LYS A 366 -6.29 -1.38 -40.72
CA LYS A 366 -5.69 -0.14 -41.22
C LYS A 366 -4.37 0.19 -40.51
N ILE A 367 -4.06 -0.46 -39.39
CA ILE A 367 -2.79 -0.29 -38.69
C ILE A 367 -1.69 -1.02 -39.48
N LYS A 368 -0.93 -0.26 -40.27
CA LYS A 368 0.24 -0.78 -40.99
C LYS A 368 1.44 -0.90 -40.06
N VAL A 369 2.04 -2.08 -40.00
CA VAL A 369 3.34 -2.32 -39.35
C VAL A 369 4.40 -1.54 -40.13
N LYS A 370 5.07 -0.61 -39.46
CA LYS A 370 6.15 0.20 -40.04
C LYS A 370 7.51 -0.41 -39.71
N SER A 371 8.56 0.11 -40.34
CA SER A 371 9.96 -0.30 -40.11
C SER A 371 10.44 -0.06 -38.67
N ILE A 372 9.89 0.93 -37.97
CA ILE A 372 10.19 1.19 -36.56
C ILE A 372 9.24 0.32 -35.71
N PRO A 373 9.74 -0.66 -34.95
CA PRO A 373 8.90 -1.55 -34.15
C PRO A 373 8.20 -0.77 -33.03
N LYS A 374 6.89 -1.01 -32.87
CA LYS A 374 6.09 -0.50 -31.77
C LYS A 374 5.53 -1.65 -30.93
N PRO A 375 5.40 -1.50 -29.60
CA PRO A 375 4.78 -2.52 -28.74
C PRO A 375 3.39 -2.96 -29.22
N LEU A 376 2.62 -2.05 -29.83
CA LEU A 376 1.31 -2.36 -30.40
C LEU A 376 1.36 -3.42 -31.49
N TYR A 377 2.40 -3.47 -32.32
CA TYR A 377 2.45 -4.34 -33.49
C TYR A 377 2.41 -5.83 -33.11
N SER A 378 3.09 -6.23 -32.03
CA SER A 378 3.04 -7.60 -31.51
C SER A 378 1.68 -7.95 -30.90
N GLU A 379 0.91 -6.96 -30.46
CA GLU A 379 -0.40 -7.16 -29.82
C GLU A 379 -1.56 -7.21 -30.82
N LEU A 380 -1.38 -6.75 -32.06
CA LEU A 380 -2.46 -6.68 -33.06
C LEU A 380 -3.21 -8.02 -33.26
N PRO A 381 -2.54 -9.19 -33.41
CA PRO A 381 -3.24 -10.46 -33.56
C PRO A 381 -4.08 -10.81 -32.33
N ALA A 382 -3.52 -10.63 -31.13
CA ALA A 382 -4.20 -10.91 -29.87
C ALA A 382 -5.38 -9.94 -29.65
N LEU A 383 -5.22 -8.66 -30.00
CA LEU A 383 -6.30 -7.67 -29.95
C LEU A 383 -7.45 -8.10 -30.86
N ARG A 384 -7.18 -8.52 -32.11
CA ARG A 384 -8.20 -9.01 -33.06
C ARG A 384 -9.03 -10.14 -32.45
N LEU A 385 -8.36 -11.12 -31.85
CA LEU A 385 -9.01 -12.27 -31.22
C LEU A 385 -9.83 -11.86 -30.00
N LYS A 386 -9.25 -11.08 -29.09
CA LYS A 386 -9.93 -10.60 -27.88
C LYS A 386 -11.17 -9.79 -28.22
N THR A 387 -11.09 -8.86 -29.18
CA THR A 387 -12.25 -8.06 -29.57
C THR A 387 -13.32 -8.90 -30.24
N LYS A 388 -12.96 -9.85 -31.10
CA LYS A 388 -13.92 -10.76 -31.72
C LYS A 388 -14.63 -11.65 -30.69
N ALA A 389 -13.89 -12.18 -29.71
CA ALA A 389 -14.43 -12.97 -28.61
C ALA A 389 -15.43 -12.17 -27.78
N LEU A 390 -15.10 -10.92 -27.45
CA LEU A 390 -15.98 -10.02 -26.69
C LEU A 390 -17.27 -9.69 -27.46
N LEU A 391 -17.18 -9.45 -28.77
CA LEU A 391 -18.34 -9.12 -29.60
C LEU A 391 -19.28 -10.31 -29.82
N LEU A 392 -18.72 -11.50 -30.03
CA LEU A 392 -19.49 -12.72 -30.28
C LEU A 392 -19.95 -13.40 -28.98
N ASN A 393 -19.37 -13.01 -27.84
CA ASN A 393 -19.54 -13.68 -26.55
C ASN A 393 -19.26 -15.20 -26.63
N GLN A 394 -18.27 -15.58 -27.41
CA GLN A 394 -17.89 -16.96 -27.71
C GLN A 394 -16.38 -17.12 -27.76
N ILE A 395 -15.90 -18.34 -27.53
CA ILE A 395 -14.49 -18.69 -27.72
C ILE A 395 -14.12 -18.48 -29.19
N THR A 396 -13.01 -17.80 -29.43
CA THR A 396 -12.49 -17.57 -30.79
C THR A 396 -11.10 -18.15 -30.91
N TYR A 397 -10.88 -18.94 -31.96
CA TYR A 397 -9.60 -19.60 -32.21
C TYR A 397 -8.72 -18.78 -33.18
N PRO A 398 -7.39 -18.74 -32.98
CA PRO A 398 -6.46 -18.14 -33.94
C PRO A 398 -6.47 -18.93 -35.26
N THR A 399 -6.17 -18.24 -36.35
CA THR A 399 -5.88 -18.89 -37.64
C THR A 399 -4.56 -19.66 -37.54
N GLN A 400 -4.45 -20.81 -38.21
CA GLN A 400 -3.24 -21.62 -38.24
C GLN A 400 -2.02 -20.77 -38.66
N GLY A 401 -0.94 -20.82 -37.89
CA GLY A 401 0.30 -20.06 -38.15
C GLY A 401 0.43 -18.68 -37.49
N GLN A 402 -0.53 -18.26 -36.65
CA GLN A 402 -0.43 -17.00 -35.87
C GLN A 402 -0.14 -17.24 -34.38
N ALA A 403 0.40 -16.20 -33.71
CA ALA A 403 0.64 -16.20 -32.27
C ALA A 403 -0.65 -16.54 -31.49
N GLN A 404 -0.57 -17.52 -30.61
CA GLN A 404 -1.71 -18.01 -29.83
C GLN A 404 -1.81 -17.24 -28.51
N SER A 405 -2.99 -16.67 -28.23
CA SER A 405 -3.31 -16.09 -26.92
C SER A 405 -4.68 -16.61 -26.49
N PHE A 406 -4.72 -17.28 -25.34
CA PHE A 406 -5.93 -17.89 -24.80
C PHE A 406 -6.40 -17.15 -23.54
N ALA A 407 -7.69 -16.86 -23.45
CA ALA A 407 -8.33 -16.43 -22.21
C ALA A 407 -8.86 -17.67 -21.49
N ILE A 408 -8.08 -18.20 -20.54
CA ILE A 408 -8.41 -19.41 -19.80
C ILE A 408 -9.17 -19.06 -18.50
N PRO A 409 -10.30 -19.71 -18.17
CA PRO A 409 -10.98 -19.54 -16.89
C PRO A 409 -10.08 -19.89 -15.69
N ARG A 410 -10.23 -19.18 -14.57
CA ARG A 410 -9.40 -19.36 -13.36
C ARG A 410 -9.36 -20.80 -12.83
N TYR A 411 -10.44 -21.56 -13.01
CA TYR A 411 -10.55 -22.96 -12.58
C TYR A 411 -10.67 -23.87 -13.81
N SER A 412 -9.65 -23.83 -14.67
CA SER A 412 -9.55 -24.72 -15.81
C SER A 412 -8.42 -25.72 -15.55
N PRO A 413 -8.64 -27.03 -15.75
CA PRO A 413 -7.63 -28.07 -15.49
C PRO A 413 -6.59 -28.16 -16.62
N ILE A 414 -6.20 -27.03 -17.22
CA ILE A 414 -5.33 -27.00 -18.40
C ILE A 414 -3.87 -27.16 -17.97
N ALA A 415 -3.15 -28.03 -18.69
CA ALA A 415 -1.70 -28.12 -18.65
C ALA A 415 -1.11 -27.74 -20.01
N LEU A 416 -0.14 -26.82 -19.99
CA LEU A 416 0.69 -26.48 -21.15
C LEU A 416 2.05 -27.13 -20.95
N ASN A 417 2.43 -28.03 -21.86
CA ASN A 417 3.76 -28.61 -21.88
C ASN A 417 4.51 -28.07 -23.11
N PHE A 418 5.66 -27.44 -22.87
CA PHE A 418 6.46 -26.81 -23.91
C PHE A 418 7.85 -27.41 -23.87
N ASP A 419 8.23 -28.03 -24.98
CA ASP A 419 9.53 -28.65 -25.14
C ASP A 419 10.24 -28.05 -26.37
N VAL A 420 11.51 -27.72 -26.20
CA VAL A 420 12.35 -27.13 -27.24
C VAL A 420 13.70 -27.82 -27.23
N GLU A 421 13.98 -28.52 -28.31
CA GLU A 421 15.22 -29.26 -28.50
C GLU A 421 15.96 -28.72 -29.73
N TYR A 422 17.27 -28.56 -29.62
CA TYR A 422 18.13 -28.21 -30.75
C TYR A 422 18.84 -29.47 -31.23
N ASP A 423 18.51 -29.90 -32.45
CA ASP A 423 19.17 -31.01 -33.10
C ASP A 423 20.44 -30.51 -33.82
N ARG A 424 21.58 -30.86 -33.25
CA ARG A 424 22.91 -30.51 -33.78
C ARG A 424 23.24 -31.18 -35.11
N ASN A 425 22.59 -32.29 -35.45
CA ASN A 425 22.87 -33.02 -36.68
C ASN A 425 22.18 -32.41 -37.89
N THR A 426 21.00 -31.82 -37.69
CA THR A 426 20.25 -31.14 -38.77
C THR A 426 20.31 -29.61 -38.69
N ASP A 427 20.96 -29.08 -37.66
CA ASP A 427 21.04 -27.65 -37.32
C ASP A 427 19.66 -26.98 -37.25
N LYS A 428 18.69 -27.70 -36.66
CA LYS A 428 17.30 -27.26 -36.54
C LYS A 428 16.86 -27.27 -35.08
N ILE A 429 15.98 -26.33 -34.75
CA ILE A 429 15.29 -26.30 -33.47
C ILE A 429 13.92 -26.95 -33.68
N PHE A 430 13.65 -28.02 -32.93
CA PHE A 430 12.35 -28.64 -32.82
C PHE A 430 11.65 -28.09 -31.58
N ALA A 431 10.45 -27.56 -31.77
CA ALA A 431 9.61 -27.09 -30.66
C ALA A 431 8.27 -27.82 -30.73
N THR A 432 7.89 -28.46 -29.63
CA THR A 432 6.60 -29.11 -29.47
C THR A 432 5.84 -28.44 -28.34
N CYS A 433 4.61 -28.02 -28.63
CA CYS A 433 3.67 -27.51 -27.64
C CYS A 433 2.48 -28.46 -27.59
N ILE A 434 2.23 -29.05 -26.42
CA ILE A 434 1.05 -29.88 -26.19
C ILE A 434 0.11 -29.12 -25.26
N PHE A 435 -1.12 -28.94 -25.74
CA PHE A 435 -2.24 -28.39 -24.98
C PHE A 435 -3.10 -29.57 -24.51
N LEU A 436 -3.16 -29.80 -23.19
CA LEU A 436 -3.94 -30.88 -22.55
C LEU A 436 -5.12 -30.33 -21.75
#